data_AF-A0A5S4TI77-F1
#
_entry.id   AF-A0A5S4TI77-F1
#
_cell.length_a   1.000
_cell.length_b   1.000
_cell.length_c   1.000
_cell.angle_alpha   90.00
_cell.angle_beta   90.00
_cell.angle_gamma   90.00
#
_symmetry.space_group_name_H-M   'P 1'
#
loop_
_entity.id
_entity.type
_entity.pdbx_description
1 polymer ?
#
loop_
_entity_poly.entity_id
_entity_poly.type
_entity_poly.pdbx_seq_one_letter_code
_entity_poly.pdbx_strand_id
1 'polypeptide(L)' 'MAKANISPGMQQYLDIKKDYPDAFLLFRMGDFYELFYDDAVKAAQLLE' A
#
# COMPACT_ATOMS: atom_id res chain seq x y z
N MET A 1 16.82 -5.86 15.86
CA MET A 1 16.04 -4.68 15.44
C MET A 1 14.59 -4.99 15.74
N ALA A 2 13.91 -4.17 16.54
CA ALA A 2 12.51 -4.43 16.92
C ALA A 2 11.68 -4.57 15.64
N LYS A 3 10.97 -5.70 15.47
CA LYS A 3 9.95 -5.82 14.43
C LYS A 3 9.00 -4.64 14.63
N ALA A 4 8.91 -3.75 13.66
CA ALA A 4 7.86 -2.75 13.68
C ALA A 4 6.52 -3.48 13.90
N ASN A 5 5.67 -2.96 14.77
CA ASN A 5 4.34 -3.50 15.04
C ASN A 5 3.44 -3.24 13.82
N ILE A 6 3.74 -3.91 12.71
CA ILE A 6 2.99 -3.85 11.47
C ILE A 6 1.87 -4.88 11.58
N SER A 7 0.64 -4.49 11.23
CA SER A 7 -0.47 -5.44 11.20
C SER A 7 -0.18 -6.54 10.16
N PRO A 8 -0.71 -7.76 10.35
CA PRO A 8 -0.51 -8.83 9.37
C PRO A 8 -0.93 -8.42 7.94
N GLY A 9 -1.99 -7.62 7.79
CA GLY A 9 -2.42 -7.10 6.50
C GLY A 9 -1.44 -6.10 5.88
N MET A 10 -0.88 -5.19 6.68
CA MET A 10 0.12 -4.24 6.18
C MET A 10 1.44 -4.94 5.83
N GLN A 11 1.79 -6.03 6.52
CA GLN A 11 2.95 -6.83 6.12
C GLN A 11 2.74 -7.43 4.72
N GLN A 12 1.55 -7.99 4.45
CA GLN A 12 1.21 -8.52 3.12
C GLN A 12 1.26 -7.44 2.04
N TYR A 13 0.73 -6.25 2.33
CA TYR A 13 0.82 -5.11 1.41
C TYR A 13 2.28 -4.78 1.07
N LEU A 14 3.14 -4.65 2.08
CA LEU A 14 4.55 -4.31 1.89
C LEU A 14 5.32 -5.41 1.14
N ASP A 15 5.02 -6.68 1.43
CA ASP A 15 5.65 -7.82 0.76
C ASP A 15 5.31 -7.82 -0.74
N ILE A 16 4.05 -7.60 -1.11
CA ILE A 16 3.63 -7.51 -2.52
C ILE A 16 4.19 -6.24 -3.17
N LYS A 17 4.15 -5.10 -2.48
CA LYS A 17 4.66 -3.82 -3.02
C LYS A 17 6.15 -3.87 -3.32
N LYS A 18 6.92 -4.66 -2.57
CA LYS A 18 8.36 -4.84 -2.81
C LYS A 18 8.66 -5.42 -4.19
N ASP A 19 7.79 -6.29 -4.71
CA ASP A 19 7.94 -6.88 -6.03
C ASP A 19 7.52 -5.92 -7.16
N TYR A 20 6.73 -4.89 -6.84
CA TYR A 20 6.22 -3.89 -7.77
C TYR A 20 6.43 -2.45 -7.26
N PRO A 21 7.69 -2.00 -7.09
CA PRO A 21 7.98 -0.71 -6.48
C PRO A 21 7.44 0.49 -7.29
N ASP A 22 7.38 0.35 -8.62
CA ASP A 22 7.01 1.43 -9.54
C ASP A 22 5.52 1.45 -9.91
N ALA A 23 4.74 0.44 -9.51
CA ALA A 23 3.32 0.32 -9.85
C ALA A 23 2.42 0.67 -8.66
N PHE A 24 1.24 1.26 -8.92
CA PHE A 24 0.23 1.46 -7.86
C PHE A 24 -0.35 0.13 -7.40
N LEU A 25 -0.26 -0.16 -6.10
CA LEU A 25 -0.84 -1.37 -5.52
C LEU A 25 -2.22 -1.08 -4.92
N LEU A 26 -3.27 -1.30 -5.71
CA LEU A 26 -4.65 -1.19 -5.23
C LEU A 26 -4.98 -2.39 -4.33
N PHE A 27 -4.91 -2.18 -3.02
CA PHE A 27 -5.18 -3.21 -2.03
C PHE A 27 -6.67 -3.28 -1.73
N ARG A 28 -7.27 -4.45 -1.93
CA ARG A 28 -8.71 -4.62 -1.69
C ARG A 28 -8.99 -4.68 -0.19
N MET A 29 -9.71 -3.69 0.32
CA MET A 29 -10.17 -3.63 1.70
C MET A 29 -11.69 -3.55 1.73
N GLY A 30 -12.33 -4.74 1.78
CA GLY A 30 -13.79 -4.87 1.68
C GLY A 30 -14.32 -4.51 0.29
N ASP A 31 -15.13 -3.46 0.23
CA ASP A 31 -15.78 -2.95 -0.98
C ASP A 31 -14.92 -1.90 -1.73
N PHE A 32 -13.81 -1.46 -1.12
CA PHE A 32 -12.94 -0.43 -1.67
C PHE A 32 -11.56 -0.97 -2.05
N TYR A 33 -10.90 -0.24 -2.93
CA TYR A 33 -9.47 -0.39 -3.18
C TYR A 33 -8.74 0.78 -2.55
N GLU A 34 -7.82 0.48 -1.66
CA GLU A 34 -7.01 1.47 -0.96
C GLU A 34 -5.56 1.43 -1.45
N LEU A 35 -4.96 2.61 -1.50
CA LEU A 35 -3.54 2.83 -1.75
C LEU A 35 -2.93 3.32 -0.44
N PHE A 36 -1.71 2.89 -0.12
CA PHE A 36 -1.04 3.28 1.13
C PHE A 36 0.30 3.98 0.87
N TYR A 37 0.75 4.79 1.83
CA TYR A 37 2.01 5.53 1.78
C TYR A 37 2.13 6.44 0.54
N ASP A 38 3.28 6.43 -0.13
CA ASP A 38 3.56 7.27 -1.30
C ASP A 38 2.59 7.03 -2.45
N ASP A 39 2.08 5.80 -2.60
CA ASP A 39 1.08 5.48 -3.62
C ASP A 39 -0.21 6.28 -3.40
N ALA A 40 -0.62 6.46 -2.14
CA ALA A 40 -1.81 7.25 -1.79
C ALA A 40 -1.61 8.73 -2.14
N VAL A 41 -0.45 9.29 -1.80
CA VAL A 41 -0.13 10.71 -2.06
C VAL A 41 -0.06 10.99 -3.55
N LYS A 42 0.65 10.13 -4.30
CA LYS A 42 0.77 10.25 -5.76
C LYS A 42 -0.59 10.09 -6.46
N ALA A 43 -1.39 9.12 -6.04
CA ALA A 43 -2.72 8.93 -6.62
C ALA A 43 -3.67 10.08 -6.29
N ALA A 44 -3.62 10.63 -5.07
CA ALA A 44 -4.41 11.80 -4.71
C ALA A 44 -4.10 13.00 -5.62
N GLN A 45 -2.83 13.25 -5.93
CA GLN A 45 -2.41 14.33 -6.84
C GLN A 45 -2.82 14.09 -8.30
N LEU A 46 -2.89 12.84 -8.74
CA LEU A 46 -3.29 12.49 -10.12
C LEU A 46 -4.80 12.54 -10.33
N LEU A 47 -5.58 12.50 -9.25
CA LEU A 47 -7.04 12.44 -9.28
C LEU A 47 -7.71 13.80 -8.97
N GLU A 48 -6.94 14.89 -8.89
CA GLU A 48 -7.46 16.28 -8.82
C GLU A 48 -8.05 16.78 -10.15
#